data_AF-I1DUK5-F1
#
_entry.id   AF-I1DUK5-F1
#
_cell.length_a   1.000
_cell.length_b   1.000
_cell.length_c   1.000
_cell.angle_alpha   90.00
_cell.angle_beta   90.00
_cell.angle_gamma   90.00
#
_symmetry.space_group_name_H-M   'P 1'
#
loop_
_entity.id
_entity.type
_entity.pdbx_description
1 polymer ?
#
loop_
_entity_poly.entity_id
_entity_poly.type
_entity_poly.pdbx_seq_one_letter_code
_entity_poly.pdbx_strand_id
1 'polypeptide(L)'
;MHQQLIAHARFVSMARYQARLYQLSYYPGAVPSASAADQVVGELYQLLQPELLLPQLDQYEECGEGFAKPQEYRRELQQVTLENGTSVSAWVYIYNRDTSALQQIQNGDFLNV
;
A
#
# COMPACT_ATOMS: atom_id res chain seq x y z
N MET A 1 -14.14 2.42 0.33
CA MET A 1 -13.21 1.28 0.20
C MET A 1 -13.10 0.47 1.50
N HIS A 2 -12.86 1.08 2.67
CA HIS A 2 -12.81 0.38 3.97
C HIS A 2 -14.01 -0.56 4.27
N GLN A 3 -15.24 -0.17 3.91
CA GLN A 3 -16.42 -1.02 4.11
C GLN A 3 -16.42 -2.33 3.28
N GLN A 4 -15.81 -2.35 2.09
CA GLN A 4 -15.74 -3.56 1.27
C GLN A 4 -14.64 -4.52 1.74
N LEU A 5 -13.55 -3.97 2.31
CA LEU A 5 -12.53 -4.76 3.00
C LEU A 5 -13.12 -5.51 4.20
N ILE A 6 -13.97 -4.86 5.01
CA ILE A 6 -14.56 -5.50 6.21
C ILE A 6 -15.40 -6.75 5.87
N ALA A 7 -16.06 -6.79 4.71
CA ALA A 7 -16.93 -7.91 4.34
C ALA A 7 -16.16 -9.12 3.78
N HIS A 8 -15.01 -8.89 3.14
CA HIS A 8 -14.26 -9.93 2.40
C HIS A 8 -12.81 -10.09 2.84
N ALA A 9 -12.39 -9.39 3.89
CA ALA A 9 -11.07 -9.47 4.46
C ALA A 9 -11.14 -9.42 6.00
N ARG A 10 -10.10 -9.94 6.63
CA ARG A 10 -9.94 -9.97 8.07
C ARG A 10 -8.67 -9.21 8.46
N PHE A 11 -8.80 -8.25 9.37
CA PHE A 11 -7.65 -7.59 9.97
C PHE A 11 -6.74 -8.63 10.68
N VAL A 12 -5.44 -8.56 10.43
CA VAL A 12 -4.44 -9.46 11.00
C VAL A 12 -3.63 -8.74 12.09
N SER A 13 -2.91 -7.68 11.73
CA SER A 13 -2.20 -6.79 12.66
C SER A 13 -1.78 -5.50 11.96
N MET A 14 -1.19 -4.56 12.70
CA MET A 14 -0.39 -3.52 12.08
C MET A 14 0.87 -4.13 11.46
N ALA A 15 1.39 -3.51 10.40
CA ALA A 15 2.60 -3.93 9.73
C ALA A 15 3.42 -2.72 9.28
N ARG A 16 4.71 -2.95 9.10
CA ARG A 16 5.67 -2.00 8.55
C ARG A 16 6.12 -2.46 7.17
N TYR A 17 6.17 -1.53 6.23
CA TYR A 17 6.70 -1.74 4.90
C TYR A 17 7.91 -0.83 4.67
N GLN A 18 9.00 -1.42 4.15
CA GLN A 18 10.25 -0.71 3.88
C GLN A 18 10.09 0.21 2.65
N ALA A 19 9.61 1.42 2.88
CA ALA A 19 9.23 2.36 1.84
C ALA A 19 9.22 3.82 2.35
N ARG A 20 9.28 4.74 1.40
CA ARG A 20 8.95 6.15 1.63
C ARG A 20 7.48 6.38 1.36
N LEU A 21 6.86 7.24 2.16
CA LEU A 21 5.49 7.67 1.96
C LEU A 21 5.48 9.12 1.47
N TYR A 22 4.70 9.41 0.45
CA TYR A 22 4.57 10.73 -0.13
C TYR A 22 3.12 11.20 -0.07
N GLN A 23 2.90 12.48 0.20
CA GLN A 23 1.61 13.13 0.08
C GLN A 23 1.35 13.46 -1.40
N LEU A 24 0.32 12.84 -2.00
CA LEU A 24 -0.07 13.11 -3.39
C LEU A 24 -1.14 14.19 -3.47
N SER A 25 -2.24 14.00 -2.75
CA SER A 25 -3.33 14.98 -2.65
C SER A 25 -4.09 14.75 -1.35
N TYR A 26 -5.25 14.11 -1.38
CA TYR A 26 -5.98 13.64 -0.20
C TYR A 26 -5.64 12.19 0.17
N TYR A 27 -4.63 11.61 -0.49
CA TYR A 27 -4.20 10.23 -0.32
C TYR A 27 -2.66 10.11 -0.43
N PRO A 28 -2.06 9.04 0.14
CA PRO A 28 -0.63 8.83 0.11
C PRO A 28 -0.18 7.91 -1.05
N GLY A 29 1.11 8.00 -1.41
CA GLY A 29 1.80 7.07 -2.29
C GLY A 29 3.03 6.46 -1.63
N ALA A 30 3.11 5.13 -1.56
CA ALA A 30 4.26 4.43 -1.02
C ALA A 30 5.22 3.99 -2.14
N VAL A 31 6.53 4.19 -1.93
CA VAL A 31 7.59 3.79 -2.87
C VAL A 31 8.68 3.01 -2.12
N PRO A 32 9.07 1.80 -2.59
CA PRO A 32 10.09 0.98 -1.93
C PRO A 32 11.39 1.76 -1.68
N SER A 33 12.01 1.53 -0.53
CA SER A 33 13.30 2.11 -0.16
C SER A 33 14.26 1.04 0.32
N ALA A 34 15.56 1.25 0.12
CA ALA A 34 16.60 0.40 0.72
C ALA A 34 17.09 0.93 2.08
N SER A 35 16.68 2.15 2.47
CA SER A 35 17.10 2.78 3.72
C SER A 35 16.25 2.30 4.88
N ALA A 36 16.87 1.68 5.90
CA ALA A 36 16.17 1.19 7.09
C ALA A 36 15.35 2.28 7.83
N ALA A 37 15.71 3.57 7.67
CA ALA A 37 14.99 4.70 8.25
C ALA A 37 13.63 4.98 7.58
N ASP A 38 13.43 4.53 6.34
CA ASP A 38 12.19 4.76 5.59
C ASP A 38 11.19 3.62 5.84
N GLN A 39 10.30 3.78 6.82
CA GLN A 39 9.26 2.79 7.13
C GLN A 39 7.87 3.39 6.97
N VAL A 40 6.99 2.71 6.25
CA VAL A 40 5.56 3.01 6.18
C VAL A 40 4.81 2.11 7.15
N VAL A 41 3.96 2.71 7.98
CA VAL A 41 3.08 1.97 8.88
C VAL A 41 1.71 1.83 8.22
N GLY A 42 1.15 0.63 8.30
CA GLY A 42 -0.17 0.34 7.78
C GLY A 42 -0.79 -0.89 8.43
N GLU A 43 -1.92 -1.31 7.88
CA GLU A 43 -2.68 -2.46 8.36
C GLU A 43 -2.50 -3.64 7.41
N LEU A 44 -2.31 -4.84 7.96
CA LEU A 44 -2.34 -6.07 7.18
C LEU A 44 -3.70 -6.74 7.27
N TYR A 45 -4.28 -7.03 6.11
CA TYR A 45 -5.53 -7.77 5.98
C TYR A 45 -5.32 -9.09 5.24
N GLN A 46 -5.90 -10.16 5.77
CA GLN A 46 -6.04 -11.41 5.04
C GLN A 46 -7.29 -11.36 4.18
N LEU A 47 -7.12 -11.48 2.87
CA LEU A 47 -8.25 -11.55 1.94
C LEU A 47 -8.88 -12.95 2.01
N LEU A 48 -10.19 -13.03 2.27
CA LEU A 48 -10.93 -14.29 2.31
C LEU A 48 -11.33 -14.75 0.90
N GLN A 49 -11.50 -13.80 -0.02
CA GLN A 49 -11.86 -14.04 -1.43
C GLN A 49 -10.97 -13.20 -2.35
N PRO A 50 -9.66 -13.52 -2.47
CA PRO A 50 -8.70 -12.71 -3.22
C PRO A 50 -9.10 -12.54 -4.69
N GLU A 51 -9.57 -13.60 -5.36
CA GLU A 51 -10.00 -13.54 -6.77
C GLU A 51 -11.14 -12.54 -7.04
N LEU A 52 -11.99 -12.28 -6.03
CA LEU A 52 -13.08 -11.31 -6.13
C LEU A 52 -12.60 -9.89 -5.81
N LEU A 53 -11.78 -9.76 -4.76
CA LEU A 53 -11.45 -8.45 -4.20
C LEU A 53 -10.28 -7.80 -4.93
N LEU A 54 -9.29 -8.57 -5.38
CA LEU A 54 -8.10 -8.06 -6.05
C LEU A 54 -8.43 -7.26 -7.32
N PRO A 55 -9.32 -7.71 -8.23
CA PRO A 55 -9.73 -6.91 -9.39
C PRO A 55 -10.46 -5.60 -9.02
N GLN A 56 -11.27 -5.62 -7.95
CA GLN A 56 -11.97 -4.42 -7.47
C GLN A 56 -10.98 -3.39 -6.91
N LEU A 57 -9.98 -3.86 -6.17
CA LEU A 57 -8.90 -3.02 -5.67
C LEU A 57 -8.03 -2.50 -6.82
N ASP A 58 -7.71 -3.33 -7.82
CA ASP A 58 -6.96 -2.89 -9.01
C ASP A 58 -7.70 -1.78 -9.77
N GLN A 59 -9.02 -1.86 -9.86
CA GLN A 59 -9.84 -0.83 -10.48
C GLN A 59 -9.89 0.45 -9.63
N TYR A 60 -9.95 0.31 -8.30
CA TYR A 60 -9.97 1.45 -7.38
C TYR A 60 -8.64 2.22 -7.38
N GLU A 61 -7.51 1.51 -7.45
CA GLU A 61 -6.15 2.08 -7.48
C GLU A 61 -5.67 2.43 -8.90
N GLU A 62 -6.59 2.42 -9.87
CA GLU A 62 -6.33 2.73 -11.28
C GLU A 62 -5.20 1.91 -11.92
N CYS A 63 -4.99 0.66 -11.47
CA CYS A 63 -3.96 -0.25 -11.98
C CYS A 63 -4.51 -1.46 -12.76
N GLY A 64 -5.82 -1.49 -13.03
CA GLY A 64 -6.48 -2.51 -13.86
C GLY A 64 -6.36 -2.29 -15.38
N GLU A 65 -6.94 -3.21 -16.15
CA GLU A 65 -7.10 -3.06 -17.60
C GLU A 65 -8.04 -1.88 -17.91
N GLY A 66 -7.57 -0.91 -18.72
CA GLY A 66 -8.36 0.27 -19.11
C GLY A 66 -7.77 1.61 -18.68
N PHE A 67 -6.77 1.62 -17.80
CA PHE A 67 -6.08 2.85 -17.38
C PHE A 67 -4.86 3.16 -18.26
N ALA A 68 -4.58 4.46 -18.43
CA ALA A 68 -3.44 4.93 -19.22
C ALA A 68 -2.11 4.52 -18.56
N LYS A 69 -1.14 4.12 -19.39
CA LYS A 69 0.21 3.78 -18.92
C LYS A 69 1.14 5.00 -18.91
N PRO A 70 2.03 5.15 -17.92
CA PRO A 70 2.16 4.31 -16.74
C PRO A 70 0.99 4.52 -15.77
N GLN A 71 0.46 3.40 -15.25
CA GLN A 71 -0.55 3.42 -14.21
C GLN A 71 -0.01 4.13 -12.97
N GLU A 72 -0.89 4.77 -12.21
CA GLU A 72 -0.48 5.50 -11.00
C GLU A 72 0.11 4.57 -9.96
N TYR A 73 -0.51 3.40 -9.78
CA TYR A 73 -0.03 2.34 -8.91
C TYR A 73 0.29 1.07 -9.69
N ARG A 74 1.08 0.20 -9.06
CA ARG A 74 1.29 -1.19 -9.47
C ARG A 74 1.14 -2.10 -8.28
N ARG A 75 0.41 -3.20 -8.45
CA ARG A 75 0.28 -4.22 -7.40
C ARG A 75 1.45 -5.18 -7.46
N GLU A 76 2.20 -5.27 -6.36
CA GLU A 76 3.33 -6.19 -6.23
C GLU A 76 3.28 -6.95 -4.90
N LEU A 77 3.85 -8.15 -4.90
CA LEU A 77 4.03 -8.92 -3.68
C LEU A 77 5.30 -8.43 -2.99
N GLN A 78 5.14 -7.90 -1.77
CA GLN A 78 6.21 -7.29 -1.01
C GLN A 78 6.34 -7.97 0.37
N GLN A 79 7.54 -7.90 0.94
CA GLN A 79 7.75 -8.30 2.34
C GLN A 79 7.31 -7.16 3.26
N VAL A 80 6.47 -7.48 4.24
CA VAL A 80 6.07 -6.57 5.32
C VAL A 80 6.36 -7.21 6.66
N THR A 81 6.74 -6.40 7.64
CA THR A 81 7.09 -6.86 8.99
C THR A 81 5.94 -6.55 9.95
N LEU A 82 5.39 -7.59 10.57
CA LEU A 82 4.33 -7.48 11.58
C LEU A 82 4.86 -6.89 12.89
N GLU A 83 3.96 -6.46 13.77
CA GLU A 83 4.33 -5.96 15.11
C GLU A 83 5.14 -6.95 15.94
N ASN A 84 4.93 -8.25 15.75
CA ASN A 84 5.68 -9.30 16.43
C ASN A 84 7.07 -9.57 15.83
N GLY A 85 7.49 -8.79 14.82
CA GLY A 85 8.78 -8.94 14.13
C GLY A 85 8.82 -9.99 13.02
N THR A 86 7.73 -10.73 12.79
CA THR A 86 7.64 -11.70 11.70
C THR A 86 7.48 -10.99 10.37
N SER A 87 8.20 -11.44 9.33
CA SER A 87 7.99 -10.96 7.96
C SER A 87 7.08 -11.90 7.18
N VAL A 88 6.15 -11.33 6.42
CA VAL A 88 5.21 -12.05 5.55
C VAL A 88 5.13 -11.39 4.19
N SER A 89 4.79 -12.17 3.16
CA SER A 89 4.47 -11.65 1.83
C SER A 89 3.04 -11.10 1.81
N ALA A 90 2.86 -9.86 1.34
CA ALA A 90 1.55 -9.23 1.16
C ALA A 90 1.49 -8.46 -0.16
N TRP A 91 0.28 -8.32 -0.73
CA TRP A 91 0.07 -7.45 -1.88
C TRP A 91 0.09 -5.99 -1.45
N VAL A 92 0.89 -5.18 -2.14
CA VAL A 92 1.04 -3.74 -1.90
C VAL A 92 0.85 -2.99 -3.22
N TYR A 93 0.07 -1.90 -3.18
CA TYR A 93 -0.06 -0.96 -4.29
C TYR A 93 1.03 0.10 -4.17
N ILE A 94 2.01 0.02 -5.06
CA ILE A 94 3.20 0.87 -5.07
C ILE A 94 2.99 2.01 -6.05
N TYR A 95 3.23 3.23 -5.61
CA TYR A 95 3.17 4.41 -6.46
C TYR A 95 4.27 4.35 -7.54
N ASN A 96 3.90 4.65 -8.78
CA ASN A 96 4.69 4.36 -9.98
C ASN A 96 4.92 5.59 -10.88
N ARG A 97 4.68 6.81 -10.35
CA ARG A 97 4.96 8.07 -11.06
C ARG A 97 6.10 8.83 -10.38
N ASP A 98 6.50 9.95 -10.99
CA ASP A 98 7.59 10.77 -10.47
C ASP A 98 7.26 11.31 -9.06
N THR A 99 8.27 11.30 -8.20
CA THR A 99 8.18 11.72 -6.79
C THR A 99 9.02 12.95 -6.50
N SER A 100 9.77 13.48 -7.49
CA SER A 100 10.72 14.58 -7.29
C SER A 100 10.10 15.85 -6.70
N ALA A 101 8.84 16.13 -7.03
CA ALA A 101 8.08 17.29 -6.57
C ALA A 101 7.15 17.01 -5.37
N LEU A 102 7.13 15.78 -4.84
CA LEU A 102 6.20 15.38 -3.78
C LEU A 102 6.77 15.60 -2.40
N GLN A 103 5.90 15.97 -1.45
CA GLN A 103 6.27 16.06 -0.04
C GLN A 103 6.33 14.66 0.57
N GLN A 104 7.48 14.29 1.12
CA GLN A 104 7.61 13.06 1.90
C GLN A 104 6.94 13.22 3.27
N ILE A 105 6.15 12.23 3.66
CA ILE A 105 5.63 12.05 5.01
C ILE A 105 6.70 11.28 5.80
N GLN A 106 7.48 12.01 6.62
CA GLN A 106 8.69 11.46 7.23
C GLN A 106 8.42 10.38 8.28
N ASN A 107 7.29 10.45 8.99
CA ASN A 107 6.91 9.44 9.99
C ASN A 107 6.33 8.16 9.35
N GLY A 108 6.07 8.17 8.04
CA GLY A 108 5.49 7.05 7.31
C GLY A 108 4.09 6.65 7.76
N ASP A 109 3.38 7.52 8.45
CA ASP A 109 2.02 7.28 8.95
C ASP A 109 1.07 8.35 8.42
N PHE A 110 0.25 7.99 7.45
CA PHE A 110 -0.70 8.90 6.81
C PHE A 110 -1.83 9.36 7.72
N LEU A 111 -2.17 8.60 8.76
CA LEU A 111 -3.26 8.96 9.67
C LEU A 111 -2.78 9.90 10.78
N ASN A 112 -1.47 9.96 11.01
CA ASN A 112 -0.83 10.78 12.05
C ASN A 112 0.17 11.79 11.46
N VAL A 113 -0.14 12.38 10.29
CA VAL A 113 0.68 13.42 9.62
C VAL A 113 0.63 14.75 10.35
#